data_AF-A0A9W7FKH6-F1
#
_entry.id   AF-A0A9W7FKH6-F1
#
_cell.length_a   1.000
_cell.length_b   1.000
_cell.length_c   1.000
_cell.angle_alpha   90.00
_cell.angle_beta   90.00
_cell.angle_gamma   90.00
#
_symmetry.space_group_name_H-M   'P 1'
#
loop_
_entity.id
_entity.type
_entity.pdbx_description
1 polymer ?
#
loop_
_entity_poly.entity_id
_entity_poly.type
_entity_poly.pdbx_seq_one_letter_code
_entity_poly.pdbx_strand_id
1 'polypeptide(L)' 'LHDRVECLKDIIKDNVKGCQDDGSFDGRVRYELPQDEIKLSEFFNLLEARREELKIKDYTVSQTTLEQVFIHFAQHQH' A
#
# COMPACT_ATOMS: atom_id res chain seq x y z
N LEU A 1 17.00 -10.51 -8.50
CA LEU A 1 16.34 -9.22 -8.15
C LEU A 1 14.91 -9.21 -8.68
N HIS A 2 14.67 -9.76 -9.88
CA HIS A 2 13.34 -9.89 -10.51
C HIS A 2 12.30 -10.62 -9.63
N ASP A 3 12.64 -11.79 -9.07
CA ASP A 3 11.67 -12.60 -8.28
C ASP A 3 11.03 -11.89 -7.09
N ARG A 4 11.76 -10.98 -6.43
CA ARG A 4 11.26 -10.31 -5.21
C ARG A 4 10.24 -9.24 -5.52
N VAL A 5 10.43 -8.55 -6.64
CA VAL A 5 9.48 -7.57 -7.12
C VAL A 5 8.17 -8.28 -7.45
N GLU A 6 8.23 -9.42 -8.13
CA GLU A 6 7.06 -10.24 -8.44
C GLU A 6 6.35 -10.73 -7.16
N CYS A 7 7.09 -11.24 -6.16
CA CYS A 7 6.49 -11.62 -4.88
C CYS A 7 5.76 -10.45 -4.19
N LEU A 8 6.30 -9.22 -4.27
CA LEU A 8 5.67 -8.04 -3.69
C LEU A 8 4.39 -7.66 -4.46
N LYS A 9 4.38 -7.83 -5.79
CA LYS A 9 3.18 -7.66 -6.62
C LYS A 9 2.09 -8.67 -6.25
N ASP A 10 2.47 -9.93 -6.00
CA ASP A 10 1.53 -10.97 -5.60
C ASP A 10 0.92 -10.69 -4.23
N ILE A 11 1.72 -10.25 -3.25
CA ILE A 11 1.22 -9.84 -1.92
C ILE A 11 0.20 -8.71 -2.05
N ILE A 12 0.48 -7.69 -2.87
CA ILE A 12 -0.43 -6.56 -3.08
C ILE A 12 -1.76 -7.02 -3.67
N LYS A 13 -1.70 -7.86 -4.72
CA LYS A 13 -2.90 -8.38 -5.39
C LYS A 13 -3.72 -9.33 -4.51
N ASP A 14 -3.06 -10.11 -3.66
CA ASP A 14 -3.72 -11.04 -2.73
C ASP A 14 -4.39 -10.31 -1.55
N ASN A 15 -3.77 -9.22 -1.06
CA ASN A 15 -4.25 -8.51 0.12
C ASN A 15 -5.17 -7.32 -0.22
N VAL A 16 -5.10 -6.78 -1.43
CA VAL A 16 -5.89 -5.62 -1.84
C VAL A 16 -6.61 -5.92 -3.14
N LYS A 17 -7.93 -6.15 -3.04
CA LYS A 17 -8.76 -6.30 -4.23
C LYS A 17 -8.89 -4.96 -4.94
N GLY A 18 -8.84 -4.97 -6.27
CA GLY A 18 -8.97 -3.75 -7.07
C GLY A 18 -7.75 -2.85 -7.10
N CYS A 19 -6.58 -3.31 -6.64
CA CYS A 19 -5.34 -2.55 -6.80
C CYS A 19 -4.98 -2.38 -8.30
N GLN A 20 -4.48 -1.20 -8.68
CA GLN A 20 -4.03 -0.89 -10.03
C GLN A 20 -2.50 -0.77 -10.07
N ASP A 21 -1.85 -1.47 -11.01
CA ASP A 21 -0.41 -1.33 -11.27
C ASP A 21 -0.17 -0.05 -12.09
N ASP A 22 0.52 0.93 -11.51
CA ASP A 22 0.95 2.19 -12.17
C ASP A 22 2.41 2.05 -12.67
N GLY A 23 2.85 0.81 -12.92
CA GLY A 23 4.15 0.49 -13.46
C GLY A 23 5.26 0.25 -12.44
N SER A 24 6.45 -0.01 -12.99
CA SER A 24 7.65 -0.31 -12.23
C SER A 24 8.86 0.37 -12.86
N PHE A 25 9.67 1.03 -12.04
CA PHE A 25 10.86 1.76 -12.48
C PHE A 25 12.00 1.59 -11.47
N ASP A 26 13.20 1.31 -11.97
CA ASP A 26 14.44 1.21 -11.16
C ASP A 26 14.30 0.29 -9.92
N GLY A 27 13.69 -0.89 -10.11
CA GLY A 27 13.47 -1.86 -9.03
C GLY A 27 12.39 -1.47 -8.02
N ARG A 28 11.63 -0.41 -8.28
CA ARG A 28 10.44 -0.01 -7.52
C ARG A 28 9.19 -0.39 -8.28
N VAL A 29 8.12 -0.68 -7.54
CA VAL A 29 6.77 -0.86 -8.09
C VAL A 29 5.86 0.21 -7.54
N ARG A 30 4.91 0.66 -8.35
CA ARG A 30 3.89 1.60 -7.93
C ARG A 30 2.52 0.97 -8.10
N TYR A 31 1.73 1.08 -7.04
CA TYR A 31 0.36 0.60 -6.99
C TYR A 31 -0.56 1.68 -6.46
N GLU A 32 -1.73 1.78 -7.07
CA GLU A 32 -2.86 2.51 -6.53
C GLU A 32 -3.77 1.52 -5.79
N LEU A 33 -4.05 1.81 -4.53
CA LEU A 33 -4.87 0.96 -3.66
C LEU A 33 -6.23 1.64 -3.46
N PRO A 34 -7.36 0.92 -3.64
CA PRO A 34 -8.67 1.46 -3.33
C PRO A 34 -8.82 1.75 -1.84
N GLN A 35 -9.32 2.94 -1.52
CA GLN A 35 -9.35 3.50 -0.16
C GLN A 35 -10.30 2.78 0.79
N ASP A 36 -11.30 2.07 0.25
CA ASP A 36 -12.33 1.34 0.99
C ASP A 36 -11.98 -0.13 1.28
N GLU A 37 -10.95 -0.68 0.62
CA GLU A 37 -10.63 -2.12 0.72
C GLU A 37 -9.58 -2.42 1.79
N ILE A 38 -8.69 -1.47 2.11
CA ILE A 38 -7.64 -1.70 3.11
C ILE A 38 -7.25 -0.41 3.83
N LYS A 39 -7.09 -0.48 5.15
CA LYS A 39 -6.43 0.59 5.91
C LYS A 39 -4.95 0.55 5.60
N LEU A 40 -4.39 1.69 5.18
CA LEU A 40 -2.96 1.77 4.90
C LEU A 40 -2.08 1.38 6.10
N SER A 41 -2.55 1.57 7.34
CA SER A 41 -1.86 1.10 8.54
C SER A 41 -1.74 -0.42 8.60
N GLU A 42 -2.78 -1.16 8.23
CA GLU A 42 -2.77 -2.62 8.18
C GLU A 42 -1.86 -3.12 7.05
N PHE A 43 -1.94 -2.49 5.89
CA PHE A 43 -1.06 -2.78 4.76
C PHE A 43 0.42 -2.49 5.07
N PHE A 44 0.69 -1.36 5.73
CA PHE A 44 2.03 -1.00 6.18
C PHE A 44 2.59 -2.03 7.17
N ASN A 45 1.80 -2.46 8.15
CA ASN A 45 2.21 -3.49 9.11
C ASN A 45 2.52 -4.83 8.42
N LEU A 46 1.72 -5.21 7.41
CA LEU A 46 1.96 -6.40 6.60
C LEU A 46 3.30 -6.31 5.84
N LEU A 47 3.59 -5.16 5.24
CA LEU A 47 4.85 -4.91 4.54
C LEU A 47 6.04 -4.92 5.49
N GLU A 48 5.93 -4.28 6.66
CA GLU A 48 6.98 -4.29 7.68
C GLU A 48 7.26 -5.70 8.20
N ALA A 49 6.22 -6.50 8.48
CA ALA A 49 6.38 -7.87 8.96
C ALA A 49 7.14 -8.75 7.96
N ARG A 50 7.02 -8.47 6.66
CA ARG A 50 7.70 -9.19 5.57
C ARG A 50 8.91 -8.44 5.03
N ARG A 51 9.32 -7.33 5.65
CA ARG A 51 10.36 -6.44 5.12
C ARG A 51 11.72 -7.13 5.02
N GLU A 52 12.10 -7.90 6.04
CA GLU A 52 13.38 -8.62 6.06
C GLU A 52 13.39 -9.76 5.03
N GLU A 53 12.28 -10.49 4.89
CA GLU A 53 12.11 -11.57 3.92
C GLU A 53 12.18 -11.04 2.47
N LEU A 54 11.52 -9.91 2.21
CA LEU A 54 11.47 -9.26 0.90
C LEU A 54 12.70 -8.40 0.62
N LYS A 55 13.57 -8.16 1.62
CA LYS A 55 14.74 -7.27 1.57
C LYS A 55 14.40 -5.89 1.00
N ILE A 56 13.28 -5.32 1.45
CA ILE A 56 12.84 -3.99 0.99
C ILE A 56 13.79 -2.96 1.58
N LYS A 57 14.51 -2.24 0.71
CA LYS A 57 15.46 -1.20 1.10
C LYS A 57 14.72 0.02 1.65
N ASP A 58 13.80 0.55 0.84
CA ASP A 58 12.97 1.72 1.15
C ASP A 58 11.65 1.60 0.39
N TYR A 59 10.55 2.10 0.97
CA TYR A 59 9.27 2.21 0.29
C TYR A 59 8.51 3.44 0.78
N THR A 60 7.51 3.87 0.02
CA THR A 60 6.65 5.01 0.37
C THR A 60 5.22 4.61 0.13
N VAL A 61 4.40 4.78 1.17
CA VAL A 61 2.95 4.65 1.08
C VAL A 61 2.39 6.03 1.36
N SER A 62 1.66 6.60 0.40
CA SER A 62 1.07 7.93 0.52
C SER A 62 -0.44 7.83 0.35
N GLN A 63 -1.18 8.34 1.33
CA GLN A 63 -2.62 8.58 1.24
C GLN A 63 -2.85 10.06 0.98
N THR A 64 -3.68 10.40 -0.01
CA THR A 64 -4.19 11.77 -0.19
C THR A 64 -5.37 11.96 0.76
N THR A 65 -5.11 12.37 2.01
CA THR A 65 -6.10 12.32 3.11
C THR A 65 -6.61 13.64 3.64
N LEU A 66 -6.31 14.79 3.04
CA LEU A 66 -6.81 16.05 3.62
C LEU A 66 -8.36 16.06 3.69
N GLU A 67 -9.05 15.48 2.69
CA GLU A 67 -10.51 15.32 2.69
C GLU A 67 -11.01 14.28 3.70
N GLN A 68 -10.30 13.16 3.89
CA GLN A 68 -10.73 12.12 4.85
C GLN A 68 -10.51 12.51 6.30
N VAL A 69 -9.48 13.30 6.61
CA VAL A 69 -9.31 13.92 7.93
C VAL A 69 -10.51 14.82 8.21
N PHE A 70 -10.91 15.65 7.23
CA PHE A 70 -12.09 16.51 7.33
C PHE A 70 -13.40 15.73 7.53
N ILE A 71 -13.62 14.66 6.75
CA ILE A 71 -14.81 13.80 6.86
C ILE A 71 -14.84 13.08 8.21
N HIS A 72 -13.71 12.55 8.69
CA HIS A 72 -13.63 11.87 9.98
C HIS A 72 -13.89 12.83 11.15
N PHE A 73 -13.38 14.07 11.07
CA PHE A 73 -13.71 15.12 12.05
C PHE A 73 -15.18 15.52 12.00
N ALA A 74 -15.78 15.63 10.81
CA ALA A 74 -17.19 15.98 10.65
C ALA A 74 -18.15 14.86 11.11
N GLN A 75 -17.77 13.59 10.93
CA GLN A 75 -18.59 12.43 11.33
C GLN A 75 -18.55 12.14 12.84
N HIS A 76 -17.50 12.54 13.55
CA HIS A 76 -17.36 12.34 15.01
C HIS A 76 -17.85 13.52 15.87
N GLN A 77 -18.54 14.50 15.28
CA GLN A 77 -19.10 15.68 15.98
C GLN A 77 -20.64 15.65 16.14
N HIS A 78 -21.27 14.47 15.99
CA HIS A 78 -22.70 14.28 16.26
C HIS A 78 -22.96 13.22 17.33
#